data_AF-A0A4Q3YQW8-F1
#
_entry.id   AF-A0A4Q3YQW8-F1
#
_cell.length_a   1.000
_cell.length_b   1.000
_cell.length_c   1.000
_cell.angle_alpha   90.00
_cell.angle_beta   90.00
_cell.angle_gamma   90.00
#
_symmetry.space_group_name_H-M   'P 1'
#
loop_
_entity.id
_entity.type
_entity.pdbx_description
1 polymer ?
#
loop_
_entity_poly.entity_id
_entity_poly.type
_entity_poly.pdbx_seq_one_letter_code
_entity_poly.pdbx_strand_id
1 'polypeptide(L)'
;MHAYLPVAVAGLALAGCQAADEKHAAATGEVRLSNASMKDVARLTKAARAKTLMQPGQWQTALRVVSTDLSAFPDGNKRDAQMQAIKNQERSAQGCRTVEELKPFDIENLEQVAGKCVFPRYNQAGGKIDAEIHCSEGASKTVLLVTGTLSPAGYDVTIDQKTGALGAANYLGLKIRAIGNRVGNCIAKVG
;
A
#
# COMPACT_ATOMS: atom_id res chain seq x y z
N MET A 1 12.29 59.11 23.28
CA MET A 1 12.07 57.75 23.82
C MET A 1 11.17 57.03 22.82
N HIS A 2 11.75 56.29 21.87
CA HIS A 2 10.98 55.57 20.85
C HIS A 2 10.94 54.10 21.25
N ALA A 3 9.74 53.62 21.56
CA ALA A 3 9.46 52.25 21.97
C ALA A 3 9.67 51.28 20.80
N TYR A 4 10.53 50.30 21.01
CA TYR A 4 10.69 49.15 20.11
C TYR A 4 9.61 48.11 20.47
N LEU A 5 8.70 47.86 19.54
CA LEU A 5 7.79 46.70 19.55
C LEU A 5 8.48 45.55 18.79
N PRO A 6 8.78 44.40 19.40
CA PRO A 6 9.25 43.25 18.66
C PRO A 6 8.04 42.53 18.04
N VAL A 7 7.99 42.50 16.71
CA VAL A 7 7.08 41.66 15.93
C VAL A 7 7.59 40.22 16.03
N ALA A 8 6.94 39.40 16.85
CA ALA A 8 7.14 37.96 16.89
C ALA A 8 6.42 37.31 15.71
N VAL A 9 7.15 37.07 14.61
CA VAL A 9 6.71 36.22 13.49
C VAL A 9 7.63 35.02 13.42
N ALA A 10 7.22 33.91 14.06
CA ALA A 10 7.79 32.58 13.82
C ALA A 10 6.85 31.53 14.40
N GLY A 11 5.94 30.98 13.59
CA GLY A 11 5.09 29.87 14.06
C GLY A 11 4.09 29.26 13.07
N LEU A 12 3.73 29.94 11.97
CA LEU A 12 2.60 29.51 11.12
C LEU A 12 2.98 28.70 9.86
N ALA A 13 4.26 28.41 9.61
CA ALA A 13 4.69 27.87 8.32
C ALA A 13 4.33 26.38 8.08
N LEU A 14 4.21 25.54 9.12
CA LEU A 14 4.01 24.09 8.94
C LEU A 14 2.54 23.68 8.69
N ALA A 15 1.56 24.47 9.10
CA ALA A 15 0.15 24.15 8.89
C ALA A 15 -0.29 24.42 7.44
N GLY A 16 0.29 25.43 6.79
CA GLY A 16 -0.04 25.81 5.42
C GLY A 16 0.35 24.76 4.37
N CYS A 17 1.53 24.13 4.53
CA CYS A 17 1.99 23.09 3.62
C CYS A 17 1.11 21.82 3.69
N GLN A 18 0.70 21.42 4.89
CA GLN A 18 -0.14 20.23 5.06
C GLN A 18 -1.51 20.37 4.38
N ALA A 19 -2.13 21.55 4.49
CA ALA A 19 -3.41 21.84 3.84
C ALA A 19 -3.28 21.94 2.32
N ALA A 20 -2.15 22.44 1.81
CA ALA A 20 -1.89 22.52 0.37
C ALA A 20 -1.78 21.11 -0.25
N ASP A 21 -1.06 20.20 0.40
CA ASP A 21 -0.90 18.81 -0.07
C ASP A 21 -2.24 18.05 -0.07
N GLU A 22 -3.08 18.24 0.95
CA GLU A 22 -4.43 17.65 0.99
C GLU A 22 -5.32 18.18 -0.12
N LYS A 23 -5.30 19.49 -0.34
CA LYS A 23 -6.07 20.12 -1.41
C LYS A 23 -5.60 19.63 -2.77
N HIS A 24 -4.28 19.49 -2.96
CA HIS A 24 -3.73 18.92 -4.18
C HIS A 24 -4.21 17.48 -4.37
N ALA A 25 -4.02 16.62 -3.37
CA ALA A 25 -4.45 15.22 -3.40
C ALA A 25 -5.96 15.08 -3.70
N ALA A 26 -6.81 15.89 -3.06
CA ALA A 26 -8.25 15.89 -3.31
C ALA A 26 -8.62 16.35 -4.73
N ALA A 27 -7.86 17.29 -5.30
CA ALA A 27 -8.11 17.79 -6.64
C ALA A 27 -7.64 16.81 -7.73
N THR A 28 -6.47 16.19 -7.55
CA THR A 28 -5.79 15.41 -8.59
C THR A 28 -5.88 13.90 -8.41
N GLY A 29 -6.11 13.44 -7.18
CA GLY A 29 -5.96 12.03 -6.81
C GLY A 29 -4.50 11.59 -6.64
N GLU A 30 -3.55 12.52 -6.70
CA GLU A 30 -2.13 12.21 -6.63
C GLU A 30 -1.58 12.39 -5.22
N VAL A 31 -0.73 11.45 -4.80
CA VAL A 31 -0.05 11.49 -3.51
C VAL A 31 1.44 11.27 -3.76
N ARG A 32 2.26 12.22 -3.32
CA ARG A 32 3.72 12.13 -3.41
C ARG A 32 4.31 12.50 -2.06
N LEU A 33 4.91 11.52 -1.40
CA LEU A 33 5.49 11.65 -0.08
C LEU A 33 6.88 11.00 -0.04
N SER A 34 7.74 11.58 0.78
CA SER A 34 9.09 11.10 1.07
C SER A 34 9.30 11.11 2.57
N ASN A 35 9.87 10.03 3.11
CA ASN A 35 10.09 9.83 4.55
C ASN A 35 8.86 10.13 5.42
N ALA A 36 7.69 9.66 4.97
CA ALA A 36 6.42 9.99 5.60
C ALA A 36 6.01 8.97 6.68
N SER A 37 5.21 9.47 7.63
CA SER A 37 4.57 8.63 8.63
C SER A 37 3.33 7.93 8.07
N MET A 38 2.86 6.88 8.74
CA MET A 38 1.58 6.23 8.41
C MET A 38 0.42 7.23 8.39
N LYS A 39 0.39 8.16 9.35
CA LYS A 39 -0.63 9.20 9.46
C LYS A 39 -0.65 10.10 8.23
N ASP A 40 0.51 10.50 7.72
CA ASP A 40 0.60 11.36 6.54
C ASP A 40 0.13 10.65 5.27
N VAL A 41 0.52 9.39 5.09
CA VAL A 41 0.07 8.59 3.96
C VAL A 41 -1.45 8.33 4.05
N ALA A 42 -1.97 7.94 5.21
CA ALA A 42 -3.40 7.74 5.42
C ALA A 42 -4.22 9.01 5.14
N ARG A 43 -3.74 10.15 5.62
CA ARG A 43 -4.37 11.46 5.43
C ARG A 43 -4.44 11.86 3.95
N LEU A 44 -3.34 11.79 3.21
CA LEU A 44 -3.34 12.18 1.79
C LEU A 44 -4.04 11.16 0.89
N THR A 45 -3.93 9.85 1.18
CA THR A 45 -4.69 8.83 0.43
C THR A 45 -6.19 8.94 0.67
N LYS A 46 -6.62 9.31 1.88
CA LYS A 46 -8.02 9.65 2.18
C LYS A 46 -8.48 10.87 1.39
N ALA A 47 -7.67 11.92 1.30
CA ALA A 47 -7.99 13.10 0.48
C ALA A 47 -8.10 12.75 -1.01
N ALA A 48 -7.17 11.96 -1.55
CA ALA A 48 -7.15 11.51 -2.94
C ALA A 48 -8.29 10.54 -3.32
N ARG A 49 -8.92 9.91 -2.32
CA ARG A 49 -9.83 8.77 -2.51
C ARG A 49 -10.88 8.98 -3.57
N ALA A 50 -11.57 10.13 -3.57
CA ALA A 50 -12.66 10.41 -4.51
C ALA A 50 -12.22 10.37 -5.99
N LYS A 51 -10.92 10.56 -6.28
CA LYS A 51 -10.35 10.52 -7.62
C LYS A 51 -9.73 9.18 -7.99
N THR A 52 -9.49 8.31 -7.00
CA THR A 52 -8.81 7.01 -7.16
C THR A 52 -9.73 5.81 -6.96
N LEU A 53 -11.05 6.03 -6.83
CA LEU A 53 -12.03 4.94 -6.71
C LEU A 53 -12.02 4.04 -7.95
N MET A 54 -11.94 2.73 -7.68
CA MET A 54 -12.20 1.72 -8.69
C MET A 54 -13.71 1.60 -8.97
N GLN A 55 -14.05 1.28 -10.22
CA GLN A 55 -15.42 1.15 -10.68
C GLN A 55 -16.06 -0.15 -10.17
N PRO A 56 -17.30 -0.10 -9.64
CA PRO A 56 -18.03 -1.30 -9.29
C PRO A 56 -18.41 -2.10 -10.54
N GLY A 57 -18.62 -3.40 -10.38
CA GLY A 57 -19.04 -4.27 -11.48
C GLY A 57 -18.53 -5.69 -11.34
N GLN A 58 -18.52 -6.43 -12.45
CA GLN A 58 -17.92 -7.75 -12.53
C GLN A 58 -16.40 -7.60 -12.68
N TRP A 59 -15.65 -8.30 -11.82
CA TRP A 59 -14.20 -8.29 -11.83
C TRP A 59 -13.63 -9.70 -11.94
N GLN A 60 -12.47 -9.80 -12.56
CA GLN A 60 -11.58 -10.95 -12.49
C GLN A 60 -10.30 -10.53 -11.78
N THR A 61 -9.91 -11.25 -10.72
CA THR A 61 -8.71 -10.96 -9.93
C THR A 61 -7.82 -12.19 -9.80
N ALA A 62 -6.54 -11.93 -9.60
CA ALA A 62 -5.50 -12.92 -9.44
C ALA A 62 -4.43 -12.41 -8.46
N LEU A 63 -4.09 -13.22 -7.48
CA LEU A 63 -2.87 -13.12 -6.71
C LEU A 63 -1.96 -14.27 -7.14
N ARG A 64 -0.71 -13.95 -7.48
CA ARG A 64 0.29 -14.91 -7.96
C ARG A 64 1.59 -14.74 -7.19
N VAL A 65 2.17 -15.84 -6.77
CA VAL A 65 3.52 -15.85 -6.21
C VAL A 65 4.50 -15.87 -7.38
N VAL A 66 5.33 -14.84 -7.47
CA VAL A 66 6.32 -14.68 -8.55
C VAL A 66 7.63 -15.35 -8.17
N SER A 67 8.08 -15.16 -6.93
CA SER A 67 9.30 -15.79 -6.41
C SER A 67 9.29 -15.86 -4.89
N THR A 68 9.99 -16.85 -4.35
CA THR A 68 10.16 -17.05 -2.90
C THR A 68 11.62 -17.31 -2.59
N ASP A 69 12.14 -16.69 -1.53
CA ASP A 69 13.45 -16.97 -0.95
C ASP A 69 13.24 -17.45 0.49
N LEU A 70 13.44 -18.75 0.68
CA LEU A 70 13.41 -19.44 1.98
C LEU A 70 14.79 -19.96 2.37
N SER A 71 15.87 -19.33 1.91
CA SER A 71 17.25 -19.79 2.16
C SER A 71 17.60 -19.91 3.64
N ALA A 72 16.93 -19.16 4.52
CA ALA A 72 17.12 -19.27 5.97
C ALA A 72 16.40 -20.47 6.62
N PHE A 73 15.51 -21.16 5.88
CA PHE A 73 14.78 -22.31 6.39
C PHE A 73 15.47 -23.59 5.91
N PRO A 74 15.98 -24.43 6.83
CA PRO A 74 16.52 -25.73 6.45
C PRO A 74 15.41 -26.62 5.89
N ASP A 75 15.79 -27.59 5.05
CA ASP A 75 14.85 -28.54 4.48
C ASP A 75 14.10 -29.34 5.55
N GLY A 76 12.86 -29.70 5.22
CA GLY A 76 11.95 -30.44 6.08
C GLY A 76 10.67 -29.68 6.42
N ASN A 77 9.90 -30.23 7.35
CA ASN A 77 8.50 -29.88 7.58
C ASN A 77 8.23 -28.37 7.77
N LYS A 78 9.15 -27.61 8.38
CA LYS A 78 8.98 -26.17 8.58
C LYS A 78 9.05 -25.39 7.27
N ARG A 79 10.02 -25.71 6.40
CA ARG A 79 10.14 -25.11 5.07
C ARG A 79 8.96 -25.49 4.19
N ASP A 80 8.53 -26.75 4.25
CA ASP A 80 7.36 -27.24 3.51
C ASP A 80 6.07 -26.54 3.94
N ALA A 81 5.86 -26.38 5.24
CA ALA A 81 4.73 -25.63 5.79
C ALA A 81 4.75 -24.16 5.33
N GLN A 82 5.92 -23.52 5.34
CA GLN A 82 6.07 -22.14 4.86
C GLN A 82 5.77 -22.03 3.36
N MET A 83 6.28 -22.96 2.54
CA MET A 83 5.99 -23.02 1.11
C MET A 83 4.50 -23.24 0.85
N GLN A 84 3.86 -24.13 1.60
CA GLN A 84 2.42 -24.39 1.49
C GLN A 84 1.62 -23.14 1.88
N ALA A 85 1.99 -22.47 2.96
CA ALA A 85 1.36 -21.21 3.38
C ALA A 85 1.46 -20.14 2.30
N ILE A 86 2.62 -20.00 1.66
CA ILE A 86 2.82 -19.06 0.54
C ILE A 86 1.97 -19.45 -0.67
N LYS A 87 1.96 -20.74 -1.06
CA LYS A 87 1.12 -21.22 -2.17
C LYS A 87 -0.37 -20.97 -1.92
N ASN A 88 -0.84 -21.13 -0.68
CA ASN A 88 -2.23 -20.87 -0.31
C ASN A 88 -2.61 -19.39 -0.42
N GLN A 89 -1.66 -18.47 -0.57
CA GLN A 89 -1.95 -17.06 -0.89
C GLN A 89 -2.37 -16.90 -2.36
N GLU A 90 -1.90 -17.79 -3.25
CA GLU A 90 -2.33 -17.75 -4.65
C GLU A 90 -3.81 -18.03 -4.75
N ARG A 91 -4.53 -17.11 -5.39
CA ARG A 91 -5.97 -17.21 -5.55
C ARG A 91 -6.40 -16.46 -6.78
N SER A 92 -7.44 -16.96 -7.40
CA SER A 92 -8.17 -16.25 -8.44
C SER A 92 -9.63 -16.23 -8.09
N ALA A 93 -10.26 -15.09 -8.33
CA ALA A 93 -11.67 -14.91 -8.11
C ALA A 93 -12.28 -14.20 -9.30
N GLN A 94 -13.51 -14.55 -9.60
CA GLN A 94 -14.35 -13.78 -10.50
C GLN A 94 -15.66 -13.50 -9.77
N GLY A 95 -16.13 -12.26 -9.83
CA GLY A 95 -17.38 -11.91 -9.18
C GLY A 95 -17.67 -10.42 -9.18
N CYS A 96 -18.89 -10.12 -8.76
CA CYS A 96 -19.33 -8.76 -8.52
C CYS A 96 -18.58 -8.14 -7.36
N ARG A 97 -18.14 -6.89 -7.56
CA ARG A 97 -17.46 -6.08 -6.58
C ARG A 97 -18.13 -4.73 -6.43
N THR A 98 -18.41 -4.34 -5.19
CA THR A 98 -18.85 -3.00 -4.83
C THR A 98 -17.66 -2.06 -4.72
N VAL A 99 -17.94 -0.76 -4.64
CA VAL A 99 -16.89 0.25 -4.38
C VAL A 99 -16.21 -0.04 -3.04
N GLU A 100 -16.97 -0.48 -2.04
CA GLU A 100 -16.49 -0.82 -0.71
C GLU A 100 -15.44 -1.92 -0.73
N GLU A 101 -15.68 -2.99 -1.49
CA GLU A 101 -14.79 -4.14 -1.62
C GLU A 101 -13.54 -3.84 -2.45
N LEU A 102 -13.59 -2.79 -3.26
CA LEU A 102 -12.49 -2.32 -4.11
C LEU A 102 -11.71 -1.18 -3.45
N LYS A 103 -12.00 -0.83 -2.19
CA LYS A 103 -11.22 0.16 -1.47
C LYS A 103 -9.78 -0.34 -1.34
N PRO A 104 -8.77 0.50 -1.61
CA PRO A 104 -7.39 0.13 -1.33
C PRO A 104 -7.23 -0.22 0.15
N PHE A 105 -6.20 -1.02 0.46
CA PHE A 105 -5.89 -1.42 1.82
C PHE A 105 -5.79 -0.20 2.73
N ASP A 106 -6.48 -0.26 3.86
CA ASP A 106 -6.47 0.83 4.84
C ASP A 106 -5.12 0.86 5.55
N ILE A 107 -4.38 1.94 5.37
CA ILE A 107 -3.05 2.12 5.99
C ILE A 107 -3.17 2.13 7.52
N GLU A 108 -4.30 2.55 8.08
CA GLU A 108 -4.53 2.50 9.53
C GLU A 108 -4.62 1.05 10.03
N ASN A 109 -5.18 0.14 9.21
CA ASN A 109 -5.19 -1.29 9.51
C ASN A 109 -3.81 -1.93 9.35
N LEU A 110 -2.90 -1.33 8.57
CA LEU A 110 -1.52 -1.83 8.43
C LEU A 110 -0.79 -1.83 9.78
N GLU A 111 -1.04 -0.81 10.60
CA GLU A 111 -0.34 -0.67 11.89
C GLU A 111 -0.71 -1.82 12.84
N GLN A 112 -1.97 -2.24 12.80
CA GLN A 112 -2.47 -3.34 13.63
C GLN A 112 -1.87 -4.69 13.25
N VAL A 113 -1.48 -4.88 11.99
CA VAL A 113 -1.00 -6.17 11.46
C VAL A 113 0.50 -6.23 11.23
N ALA A 114 1.18 -5.10 11.08
CA ALA A 114 2.60 -5.01 10.72
C ALA A 114 3.41 -4.08 11.63
N GLY A 115 2.79 -3.51 12.66
CA GLY A 115 3.41 -2.56 13.57
C GLY A 115 3.65 -1.19 12.91
N LYS A 116 4.58 -0.41 13.49
CA LYS A 116 4.87 0.94 13.01
C LYS A 116 5.60 0.86 11.67
N CYS A 117 5.07 1.56 10.67
CA CYS A 117 5.69 1.69 9.36
C CYS A 117 6.12 3.13 9.07
N VAL A 118 7.25 3.27 8.40
CA VAL A 118 7.66 4.51 7.74
C VAL A 118 7.66 4.29 6.25
N PHE A 119 7.40 5.36 5.51
CA PHE A 119 7.32 5.35 4.06
C PHE A 119 8.45 6.21 3.50
N PRO A 120 9.67 5.67 3.33
CA PRO A 120 10.76 6.39 2.66
C PRO A 120 10.30 6.99 1.34
N ARG A 121 9.40 6.31 0.64
CA ARG A 121 8.85 6.75 -0.64
C ARG A 121 7.41 6.29 -0.79
N TYR A 122 6.52 7.20 -1.17
CA TYR A 122 5.16 6.85 -1.57
C TYR A 122 4.75 7.78 -2.71
N ASN A 123 4.68 7.22 -3.92
CA ASN A 123 4.28 7.94 -5.12
C ASN A 123 3.11 7.21 -5.78
N GLN A 124 1.92 7.77 -5.65
CA GLN A 124 0.73 7.36 -6.38
C GLN A 124 0.32 8.53 -7.29
N ALA A 125 0.65 8.45 -8.57
CA ALA A 125 0.37 9.51 -9.52
C ALA A 125 0.32 8.97 -10.95
N GLY A 126 -0.44 9.64 -11.82
CA GLY A 126 -0.54 9.25 -13.24
C GLY A 126 -0.94 7.78 -13.47
N GLY A 127 -1.79 7.21 -12.61
CA GLY A 127 -2.20 5.80 -12.68
C GLY A 127 -1.11 4.79 -12.34
N LYS A 128 -0.03 5.22 -11.67
CA LYS A 128 1.06 4.37 -11.19
C LYS A 128 1.16 4.43 -9.67
N ILE A 129 1.63 3.35 -9.09
CA ILE A 129 2.04 3.30 -7.69
C ILE A 129 3.49 2.86 -7.60
N ASP A 130 4.24 3.53 -6.74
CA ASP A 130 5.62 3.25 -6.45
C ASP A 130 5.92 3.65 -5.01
N ALA A 131 5.94 2.65 -4.13
CA ALA A 131 6.08 2.84 -2.70
C ALA A 131 7.14 1.91 -2.11
N GLU A 132 7.86 2.45 -1.14
CA GLU A 132 8.77 1.73 -0.27
C GLU A 132 8.27 1.92 1.16
N ILE A 133 8.07 0.80 1.86
CA ILE A 133 7.45 0.75 3.18
C ILE A 133 8.36 -0.06 4.08
N HIS A 134 8.75 0.53 5.21
CA HIS A 134 9.59 -0.12 6.20
C HIS A 134 8.78 -0.25 7.48
N CYS A 135 8.38 -1.48 7.80
CA CYS A 135 7.61 -1.80 8.99
C CYS A 135 8.49 -2.48 10.04
N SER A 136 8.19 -2.21 11.30
CA SER A 136 8.84 -2.85 12.45
C SER A 136 7.81 -3.28 13.49
N GLU A 137 7.88 -4.55 13.87
CA GLU A 137 7.09 -5.16 14.94
C GLU A 137 8.03 -5.93 15.87
N GLY A 138 8.25 -5.40 17.08
CA GLY A 138 9.24 -5.93 18.00
C GLY A 138 10.65 -5.96 17.37
N ALA A 139 11.27 -7.14 17.32
CA ALA A 139 12.58 -7.34 16.70
C ALA A 139 12.52 -7.61 15.18
N SER A 140 11.32 -7.85 14.63
CA SER A 140 11.13 -8.18 13.22
C SER A 140 11.04 -6.90 12.40
N LYS A 141 11.84 -6.83 11.32
CA LYS A 141 11.80 -5.75 10.33
C LYS A 141 11.33 -6.31 9.00
N THR A 142 10.42 -5.60 8.36
CA THR A 142 9.91 -5.93 7.04
C THR A 142 10.02 -4.73 6.12
N VAL A 143 10.59 -4.93 4.94
CA VAL A 143 10.64 -3.96 3.85
C VAL A 143 9.71 -4.44 2.75
N LEU A 144 8.81 -3.56 2.29
CA LEU A 144 7.94 -3.80 1.14
C LEU A 144 8.26 -2.79 0.04
N LEU A 145 8.49 -3.29 -1.18
CA LEU A 145 8.52 -2.48 -2.39
C LEU A 145 7.27 -2.78 -3.20
N VAL A 146 6.42 -1.78 -3.39
CA VAL A 146 5.16 -1.87 -4.11
C VAL A 146 5.27 -1.06 -5.38
N THR A 147 5.16 -1.71 -6.54
CA THR A 147 5.28 -1.05 -7.84
C THR A 147 4.20 -1.54 -8.79
N GLY A 148 3.62 -0.66 -9.61
CA GLY A 148 2.63 -1.08 -10.58
C GLY A 148 1.74 0.02 -11.12
N THR A 149 0.62 -0.42 -11.70
CA THR A 149 -0.40 0.45 -12.30
C THR A 149 -1.74 0.28 -11.61
N LEU A 150 -2.47 1.38 -11.48
CA LEU A 150 -3.80 1.48 -10.91
C LEU A 150 -4.67 2.33 -11.83
N SER A 151 -5.87 1.86 -12.12
CA SER A 151 -6.87 2.57 -12.91
C SER A 151 -8.27 2.29 -12.37
N PRO A 152 -9.28 3.05 -12.78
CA PRO A 152 -10.66 2.78 -12.35
C PRO A 152 -11.16 1.39 -12.74
N ALA A 153 -10.62 0.76 -13.80
CA ALA A 153 -11.09 -0.53 -14.32
C ALA A 153 -10.06 -1.66 -14.21
N GLY A 154 -8.92 -1.43 -13.56
CA GLY A 154 -7.90 -2.47 -13.43
C GLY A 154 -6.67 -2.06 -12.64
N TYR A 155 -5.95 -3.08 -12.17
CA TYR A 155 -4.67 -2.92 -11.49
C TYR A 155 -3.72 -4.07 -11.85
N ASP A 156 -2.43 -3.76 -11.78
CA ASP A 156 -1.34 -4.73 -11.90
C ASP A 156 -0.20 -4.23 -11.02
N VAL A 157 -0.04 -4.87 -9.86
CA VAL A 157 0.84 -4.42 -8.79
C VAL A 157 1.73 -5.58 -8.37
N THR A 158 3.03 -5.32 -8.34
CA THR A 158 4.03 -6.22 -7.76
C THR A 158 4.41 -5.74 -6.36
N ILE A 159 4.43 -6.67 -5.42
CA ILE A 159 4.86 -6.47 -4.03
C ILE A 159 6.09 -7.36 -3.82
N ASP A 160 7.24 -6.74 -3.57
CA ASP A 160 8.48 -7.42 -3.14
C ASP A 160 8.65 -7.20 -1.64
N GLN A 161 8.43 -8.25 -0.87
CA GLN A 161 8.51 -8.27 0.58
C GLN A 161 9.80 -8.96 1.02
N LYS A 162 10.52 -8.32 1.94
CA LYS A 162 11.68 -8.89 2.63
C LYS A 162 11.48 -8.74 4.13
N THR A 163 11.45 -9.86 4.84
CA THR A 163 11.36 -9.89 6.30
C THR A 163 12.68 -10.42 6.85
N GLY A 164 13.24 -9.74 7.86
CA GLY A 164 14.57 -10.03 8.39
C GLY A 164 15.72 -9.58 7.48
N ALA A 165 16.95 -9.70 7.97
CA ALA A 165 18.15 -9.43 7.19
C ALA A 165 18.56 -10.68 6.40
N LEU A 166 19.01 -10.51 5.15
CA LEU A 166 19.52 -11.62 4.35
C LEU A 166 20.67 -12.33 5.09
N GLY A 167 20.61 -13.66 5.19
CA GLY A 167 21.55 -14.49 5.95
C GLY A 167 21.19 -14.67 7.43
N ALA A 168 20.19 -13.96 7.96
CA ALA A 168 19.65 -14.22 9.29
C ALA A 168 18.70 -15.44 9.28
N ALA A 169 18.60 -16.13 10.41
CA ALA A 169 17.79 -17.35 10.56
C ALA A 169 16.27 -17.16 10.35
N ASN A 170 15.79 -15.91 10.36
CA ASN A 170 14.39 -15.55 10.14
C ASN A 170 14.16 -14.85 8.78
N TYR A 171 15.13 -14.89 7.86
CA TYR A 171 14.99 -14.24 6.57
C TYR A 171 13.91 -14.91 5.70
N LEU A 172 13.03 -14.08 5.13
CA LEU A 172 12.02 -14.47 4.16
C LEU A 172 11.95 -13.43 3.04
N GLY A 173 12.19 -13.86 1.81
CA GLY A 173 11.92 -13.07 0.60
C GLY A 173 10.68 -13.58 -0.12
N LEU A 174 9.78 -12.68 -0.51
CA LEU A 174 8.54 -13.03 -1.19
C LEU A 174 8.16 -11.97 -2.20
N LYS A 175 8.02 -12.36 -3.47
CA LYS A 175 7.50 -11.50 -4.53
C LYS A 175 6.14 -11.99 -4.97
N ILE A 176 5.15 -11.12 -4.94
CA ILE A 176 3.76 -11.40 -5.31
C ILE A 176 3.32 -10.39 -6.37
N ARG A 177 2.50 -10.84 -7.32
CA ARG A 177 1.81 -9.98 -8.28
C ARG A 177 0.30 -10.08 -8.08
N ALA A 178 -0.33 -8.93 -7.89
CA ALA A 178 -1.77 -8.77 -7.80
C ALA A 178 -2.29 -8.14 -9.09
N ILE A 179 -3.21 -8.81 -9.77
CA ILE A 179 -3.80 -8.36 -11.03
C ILE A 179 -5.32 -8.36 -10.86
N GLY A 180 -5.97 -7.33 -11.37
CA GLY A 180 -7.42 -7.27 -11.42
C GLY A 180 -7.89 -6.48 -12.61
N ASN A 181 -8.95 -6.94 -13.26
CA ASN A 181 -9.58 -6.25 -14.38
C ASN A 181 -11.10 -6.29 -14.21
N ARG A 182 -11.74 -5.14 -14.43
CA ARG A 182 -13.19 -5.04 -14.56
C ARG A 182 -13.58 -5.61 -15.93
N VAL A 183 -14.42 -6.63 -15.91
CA VAL A 183 -14.88 -7.33 -17.12
C VAL A 183 -16.30 -6.94 -17.54
N GLY A 184 -16.99 -6.09 -16.76
CA GLY A 184 -18.30 -5.56 -17.15
C GLY A 184 -19.16 -5.11 -15.97
N ASN A 185 -20.44 -4.90 -16.25
CA ASN A 185 -21.45 -4.69 -15.21
C ASN A 185 -21.77 -6.02 -14.51
N CYS A 186 -22.27 -5.92 -13.28
CA CYS A 186 -22.82 -7.07 -12.59
C CYS A 186 -24.04 -7.61 -13.33
N ILE A 187 -24.05 -8.92 -13.60
CA ILE A 187 -25.21 -9.60 -14.15
C ILE A 187 -26.14 -9.89 -12.97
N ALA A 188 -27.40 -9.44 -13.03
CA ALA A 188 -28.39 -9.87 -12.05
C ALA A 188 -28.52 -11.40 -12.12
N LYS A 189 -28.52 -12.09 -10.98
CA LYS A 189 -28.84 -13.52 -10.96
C LYS A 189 -30.26 -13.67 -11.48
N VAL A 190 -30.41 -14.27 -12.65
CA VAL A 190 -31.72 -14.70 -13.16
C VAL A 190 -32.12 -15.88 -12.27
N GLY A 191 -33.08 -15.62 -11.37
CA GLY A 191 -33.72 -16.65 -10.55
C GLY A 191 -34.77 -17.41 -11.35
#